data_AF-B7QB04-F1
#
_entry.id   AF-B7QB04-F1
#
_cell.length_a   1.000
_cell.length_b   1.000
_cell.length_c   1.000
_cell.angle_alpha   90.00
_cell.angle_beta   90.00
_cell.angle_gamma   90.00
#
_symmetry.space_group_name_H-M   'P 1'
#
loop_
_entity.id
_entity.type
_entity.pdbx_description
1 polymer ?
#
loop_
_entity_poly.entity_id
_entity_poly.type
_entity_poly.pdbx_seq_one_letter_code
_entity_poly.pdbx_strand_id
1 'polypeptide(L)'
;MGCHLLCRTYSEFPKLLGISVESFFFCCDDEDSDVRMVADECLNRTIKTLLDSHLGRLQAELYKEIKKNGQSRSLRVALGKFGDLCHLIKAQKCRPYTVNLLPCLVHISQRSEEEAVQEALANTLVRAMPVLGQFTNDKDIKMLLRTFLANLSCPSALVRRSAALSLVTVCQYSRKPNVFFLWLLTDLFALVLPVQEGHPTHTVVGVLVCLRHLIPHLGTRPPREAPAPADRAGPTLEHFLKIYELLLHHVGNTEQSVVTAALEALHQLLTTPPPPLVQALLSTSGISQSYIHAPSHRPASGASGMGSSLNIEEEVELMDDNEDPPLGHIGVVEATMSLNLGGSSLAGRCAMASRASSEHPSETEDVPFSEASVASCEDSDFSSTTPAQLLALDSPLRHPGSPRRLDPRPDEEGDRSSVCSSPRIDLVFGNPGLYLDEDVALKYCARLLASSFLLTGMSGVVMPDCQVRVSVKVLAMGCLTRVLLLYPPALFLDLHVGQDEDEAQKIWDVLEFVSHPDPQLCGQTALLVGHYLGCTLRLASHGWDRWARRQTMRSGL
;
A
#
# COMPACT_ATOMS: atom_id res chain seq x y z
N MET A 1 9.97 -33.43 18.71
CA MET A 1 10.38 -34.77 18.21
C MET A 1 11.39 -34.60 17.08
N GLY A 2 12.42 -35.45 17.00
CA GLY A 2 13.30 -35.52 15.82
C GLY A 2 12.66 -36.36 14.71
N CYS A 3 12.45 -35.81 13.51
CA CYS A 3 11.77 -36.49 12.40
C CYS A 3 12.69 -37.49 11.66
N HIS A 4 13.07 -38.56 12.36
CA HIS A 4 13.87 -39.68 11.84
C HIS A 4 13.22 -40.24 10.55
N LEU A 5 14.00 -40.40 9.47
CA LEU A 5 13.45 -40.64 8.13
C LEU A 5 12.55 -41.89 8.06
N LEU A 6 12.92 -42.95 8.77
CA LEU A 6 12.21 -44.23 8.83
C LEU A 6 10.76 -44.15 9.33
N CYS A 7 10.37 -43.10 10.07
CA CYS A 7 9.01 -42.96 10.57
C CYS A 7 8.04 -42.32 9.56
N ARG A 8 8.56 -41.68 8.49
CA ARG A 8 7.74 -40.84 7.57
C ARG A 8 6.88 -41.65 6.59
N THR A 9 7.19 -42.94 6.44
CA THR A 9 6.47 -43.91 5.60
C THR A 9 5.47 -44.76 6.40
N TYR A 10 5.38 -44.57 7.72
CA TYR A 10 4.46 -45.31 8.57
C TYR A 10 3.00 -44.89 8.30
N SER A 11 2.08 -45.84 8.19
CA SER A 11 0.69 -45.60 7.76
C SER A 11 -0.09 -44.66 8.68
N GLU A 12 0.24 -44.61 9.97
CA GLU A 12 -0.39 -43.68 10.93
C GLU A 12 0.34 -42.34 11.07
N PHE A 13 1.50 -42.14 10.42
CA PHE A 13 2.26 -40.89 10.50
C PHE A 13 1.42 -39.63 10.18
N PRO A 14 0.50 -39.63 9.20
CA PRO A 14 -0.38 -38.48 8.97
C PRO A 14 -1.33 -38.16 10.14
N LYS A 15 -1.73 -39.16 10.94
CA LYS A 15 -2.53 -38.94 12.17
C LYS A 15 -1.68 -38.25 13.23
N LEU A 16 -0.52 -38.83 13.53
CA LEU A 16 0.44 -38.31 14.52
C LEU A 16 0.92 -36.88 14.17
N LEU A 17 1.15 -36.60 12.88
CA LEU A 17 1.50 -35.27 12.39
C LEU A 17 0.38 -34.25 12.65
N GLY A 18 -0.89 -34.65 12.46
CA GLY A 18 -2.04 -33.80 12.77
C GLY A 18 -2.09 -33.42 14.24
N ILE A 19 -2.04 -34.42 15.13
CA ILE A 19 -2.03 -34.24 16.59
C ILE A 19 -0.83 -33.36 17.02
N SER A 20 0.34 -33.55 16.40
CA SER A 20 1.54 -32.77 16.70
C SER A 20 1.40 -31.29 16.29
N VAL A 21 0.84 -31.01 15.11
CA VAL A 21 0.61 -29.64 14.63
C VAL A 21 -0.47 -28.94 15.46
N GLU A 22 -1.55 -29.62 15.81
CA GLU A 22 -2.58 -29.10 16.71
C GLU A 22 -2.02 -28.82 18.12
N SER A 23 -1.12 -29.68 18.62
CA SER A 23 -0.42 -29.47 19.89
C SER A 23 0.52 -28.25 19.83
N PHE A 24 1.23 -28.04 18.71
CA PHE A 24 2.04 -26.82 18.54
C PHE A 24 1.16 -25.57 18.51
N PHE A 25 0.00 -25.60 17.84
CA PHE A 25 -0.93 -24.47 17.84
C PHE A 25 -1.52 -24.15 19.22
N PHE A 26 -1.80 -25.16 20.03
CA PHE A 26 -2.16 -24.96 21.44
C PHE A 26 -1.04 -24.24 22.22
N CYS A 27 0.21 -24.71 22.09
CA CYS A 27 1.35 -24.06 22.76
C CYS A 27 1.71 -22.68 22.18
N CYS A 28 1.40 -22.38 20.92
CA CYS A 28 1.55 -21.04 20.34
C CYS A 28 0.59 -20.00 20.96
N ASP A 29 -0.45 -20.44 21.67
CA ASP A 29 -1.38 -19.56 22.38
C ASP A 29 -1.16 -19.52 23.90
N ASP A 30 -0.17 -20.25 24.44
CA ASP A 30 0.18 -20.25 25.88
C ASP A 30 0.49 -18.82 26.39
N GLU A 31 0.40 -18.58 27.71
CA GLU A 31 0.75 -17.30 28.32
C GLU A 31 2.28 -17.08 28.44
N ASP A 32 3.05 -18.16 28.58
CA ASP A 32 4.50 -18.14 28.68
C ASP A 32 5.17 -17.82 27.32
N SER A 33 6.17 -16.92 27.32
CA SER A 33 6.89 -16.52 26.09
C SER A 33 7.71 -17.66 25.50
N ASP A 34 8.33 -18.47 26.34
CA ASP A 34 9.34 -19.43 25.94
C ASP A 34 8.63 -20.68 25.41
N VAL A 35 7.48 -21.04 25.99
CA VAL A 35 6.56 -22.05 25.44
C VAL A 35 6.11 -21.65 24.03
N ARG A 36 5.65 -20.41 23.81
CA ARG A 36 5.23 -19.92 22.49
C ARG A 36 6.39 -19.92 21.47
N MET A 37 7.58 -19.49 21.87
CA MET A 37 8.77 -19.43 21.01
C MET A 37 9.24 -20.82 20.59
N VAL A 38 9.33 -21.76 21.54
CA VAL A 38 9.70 -23.16 21.25
C VAL A 38 8.63 -23.85 20.40
N ALA A 39 7.35 -23.52 20.58
CA ALA A 39 6.26 -24.04 19.75
C ALA A 39 6.38 -23.58 18.28
N ASP A 40 6.60 -22.27 18.03
CA ASP A 40 6.78 -21.79 16.65
C ASP A 40 8.07 -22.33 16.02
N GLU A 41 9.19 -22.41 16.74
CA GLU A 41 10.41 -23.04 16.21
C GLU A 41 10.18 -24.51 15.86
N CYS A 42 9.51 -25.27 16.73
CA CYS A 42 9.19 -26.67 16.47
C CYS A 42 8.21 -26.84 15.28
N LEU A 43 7.25 -25.94 15.12
CA LEU A 43 6.35 -25.91 13.96
C LEU A 43 7.11 -25.57 12.67
N ASN A 44 7.93 -24.51 12.67
CA ASN A 44 8.81 -24.13 11.56
C ASN A 44 9.72 -25.29 11.13
N ARG A 45 10.35 -25.95 12.11
CA ARG A 45 11.26 -27.07 11.88
C ARG A 45 10.51 -28.28 11.32
N THR A 46 9.30 -28.55 11.82
CA THR A 46 8.43 -29.62 11.30
C THR A 46 8.01 -29.35 9.86
N ILE A 47 7.56 -28.13 9.54
CA ILE A 47 7.17 -27.72 8.19
C ILE A 47 8.35 -27.86 7.22
N LYS A 48 9.50 -27.27 7.53
CA LYS A 48 10.72 -27.35 6.69
C LYS A 48 11.17 -28.80 6.49
N THR A 49 11.13 -29.62 7.54
CA THR A 49 11.63 -31.01 7.50
C THR A 49 10.71 -31.95 6.73
N LEU A 50 9.42 -31.66 6.64
CA LEU A 50 8.40 -32.53 6.03
C LEU A 50 7.84 -31.98 4.71
N LEU A 51 8.29 -30.81 4.26
CA LEU A 51 7.79 -30.09 3.08
C LEU A 51 7.61 -31.01 1.87
N ASP A 52 8.69 -31.61 1.37
CA ASP A 52 8.69 -32.39 0.12
C ASP A 52 7.91 -33.71 0.21
N SER A 53 7.65 -34.20 1.43
CA SER A 53 7.07 -35.52 1.69
C SER A 53 5.61 -35.48 2.14
N HIS A 54 5.19 -34.42 2.83
CA HIS A 54 3.86 -34.32 3.47
C HIS A 54 3.20 -32.94 3.32
N LEU A 55 3.64 -32.09 2.36
CA LEU A 55 3.05 -30.76 2.05
C LEU A 55 1.52 -30.73 2.12
N GLY A 56 0.86 -31.67 1.44
CA GLY A 56 -0.60 -31.71 1.35
C GLY A 56 -1.31 -32.03 2.67
N ARG A 57 -0.60 -32.61 3.65
CA ARG A 57 -1.08 -32.77 5.03
C ARG A 57 -0.79 -31.51 5.84
N LEU A 58 0.43 -30.96 5.75
CA LEU A 58 0.79 -29.69 6.41
C LEU A 58 -0.20 -28.57 6.07
N GLN A 59 -0.43 -28.29 4.78
CA GLN A 59 -1.39 -27.27 4.34
C GLN A 59 -2.81 -27.52 4.86
N ALA A 60 -3.24 -28.79 4.97
CA ALA A 60 -4.56 -29.15 5.47
C ALA A 60 -4.72 -28.90 6.98
N GLU A 61 -3.68 -29.15 7.78
CA GLU A 61 -3.71 -28.84 9.22
C GLU A 61 -3.65 -27.33 9.48
N LEU A 62 -2.83 -26.58 8.72
CA LEU A 62 -2.82 -25.11 8.77
C LEU A 62 -4.21 -24.53 8.41
N TYR A 63 -4.86 -25.04 7.35
CA TYR A 63 -6.20 -24.63 6.97
C TYR A 63 -7.26 -24.94 8.05
N LYS A 64 -7.16 -26.04 8.80
CA LYS A 64 -8.10 -26.33 9.90
C LYS A 64 -8.02 -25.26 11.00
N GLU A 65 -6.81 -24.88 11.42
CA GLU A 65 -6.65 -23.87 12.49
C GLU A 65 -7.13 -22.48 12.03
N ILE A 66 -6.95 -22.15 10.75
CA ILE A 66 -7.56 -20.96 10.12
C ILE A 66 -9.10 -21.06 10.15
N LYS A 67 -9.67 -22.19 9.71
CA LYS A 67 -11.13 -22.41 9.68
C LYS A 67 -11.77 -22.39 11.07
N LYS A 68 -11.06 -22.88 12.09
CA LYS A 68 -11.45 -22.84 13.50
C LYS A 68 -11.63 -21.40 14.01
N ASN A 69 -10.98 -20.42 13.38
CA ASN A 69 -11.04 -18.99 13.72
C ASN A 69 -10.88 -18.74 15.23
N GLY A 70 -9.93 -19.46 15.83
CA GLY A 70 -9.77 -19.57 17.29
C GLY A 70 -9.03 -18.38 17.91
N GLN A 71 -8.09 -18.69 18.80
CA GLN A 71 -7.38 -17.67 19.57
C GLN A 71 -6.38 -16.88 18.72
N SER A 72 -6.17 -15.63 19.12
CA SER A 72 -5.42 -14.62 18.36
C SER A 72 -4.01 -15.06 17.97
N ARG A 73 -3.25 -15.64 18.91
CA ARG A 73 -1.84 -15.98 18.71
C ARG A 73 -1.72 -17.17 17.76
N SER A 74 -2.47 -18.25 18.02
CA SER A 74 -2.57 -19.43 17.14
C SER A 74 -2.98 -19.05 15.71
N LEU A 75 -4.06 -18.27 15.56
CA LEU A 75 -4.58 -17.88 14.25
C LEU A 75 -3.56 -17.08 13.42
N ARG A 76 -2.84 -16.14 14.03
CA ARG A 76 -1.76 -15.37 13.36
C ARG A 76 -0.64 -16.27 12.87
N VAL A 77 -0.22 -17.24 13.69
CA VAL A 77 0.78 -18.25 13.30
C VAL A 77 0.26 -19.08 12.12
N ALA A 78 -0.97 -19.58 12.20
CA ALA A 78 -1.58 -20.42 11.16
C ALA A 78 -1.69 -19.68 9.81
N LEU A 79 -2.22 -18.45 9.82
CA LEU A 79 -2.27 -17.54 8.67
C LEU A 79 -0.87 -17.33 8.07
N GLY A 80 0.10 -16.96 8.92
CA GLY A 80 1.48 -16.71 8.51
C GLY A 80 2.10 -17.91 7.76
N LYS A 81 2.11 -19.09 8.39
CA LYS A 81 2.69 -20.29 7.75
C LYS A 81 1.89 -20.73 6.51
N PHE A 82 0.57 -20.53 6.49
CA PHE A 82 -0.24 -20.86 5.31
C PHE A 82 0.11 -19.93 4.14
N GLY A 83 0.28 -18.63 4.39
CA GLY A 83 0.77 -17.65 3.41
C GLY A 83 2.11 -18.07 2.80
N ASP A 84 3.07 -18.48 3.63
CA ASP A 84 4.38 -18.96 3.16
C ASP A 84 4.27 -20.21 2.26
N LEU A 85 3.31 -21.10 2.53
CA LEU A 85 3.09 -22.32 1.74
C LEU A 85 2.10 -22.17 0.56
N CYS A 86 1.53 -20.98 0.32
CA CYS A 86 0.55 -20.75 -0.74
C CYS A 86 1.11 -21.03 -2.15
N HIS A 87 2.34 -20.60 -2.42
CA HIS A 87 3.00 -20.79 -3.72
C HIS A 87 3.28 -22.26 -4.08
N LEU A 88 3.14 -23.18 -3.14
CA LEU A 88 3.30 -24.63 -3.34
C LEU A 88 1.96 -25.35 -3.57
N ILE A 89 0.84 -24.63 -3.60
CA ILE A 89 -0.48 -25.21 -3.95
C ILE A 89 -0.49 -25.54 -5.44
N LYS A 90 -0.58 -26.84 -5.77
CA LYS A 90 -0.76 -27.30 -7.16
C LYS A 90 -2.09 -26.78 -7.73
N ALA A 91 -2.09 -26.32 -8.98
CA ALA A 91 -3.24 -25.70 -9.66
C ALA A 91 -4.57 -26.49 -9.51
N GLN A 92 -4.53 -27.81 -9.61
CA GLN A 92 -5.68 -28.72 -9.40
C GLN A 92 -6.36 -28.56 -8.03
N LYS A 93 -5.64 -28.09 -7.01
CA LYS A 93 -6.13 -27.84 -5.65
C LYS A 93 -6.49 -26.37 -5.39
N CYS A 94 -6.14 -25.43 -6.26
CA CYS A 94 -6.43 -24.02 -6.04
C CYS A 94 -7.94 -23.76 -5.92
N ARG A 95 -8.77 -24.21 -6.88
CA ARG A 95 -10.25 -24.04 -6.81
C ARG A 95 -10.86 -24.65 -5.52
N PRO A 96 -10.52 -25.88 -5.10
CA PRO A 96 -10.89 -26.40 -3.78
C PRO A 96 -10.45 -25.54 -2.58
N TYR A 97 -9.21 -25.03 -2.56
CA TYR A 97 -8.76 -24.14 -1.48
C TYR A 97 -9.51 -22.80 -1.51
N THR A 98 -9.65 -22.15 -2.66
CA THR A 98 -10.33 -20.85 -2.81
C THR A 98 -11.76 -20.90 -2.25
N VAL A 99 -12.57 -21.88 -2.68
CA VAL A 99 -13.98 -22.04 -2.23
C VAL A 99 -14.09 -22.29 -0.72
N ASN A 100 -13.11 -22.96 -0.11
CA ASN A 100 -13.10 -23.27 1.31
C ASN A 100 -12.49 -22.16 2.18
N LEU A 101 -11.50 -21.44 1.66
CA LEU A 101 -10.69 -20.47 2.40
C LEU A 101 -11.33 -19.09 2.41
N LEU A 102 -11.89 -18.59 1.30
CA LEU A 102 -12.44 -17.23 1.24
C LEU A 102 -13.53 -16.97 2.30
N PRO A 103 -14.49 -17.86 2.57
CA PRO A 103 -15.45 -17.68 3.67
C PRO A 103 -14.77 -17.56 5.04
N CYS A 104 -13.66 -18.29 5.27
CA CYS A 104 -12.88 -18.16 6.50
C CYS A 104 -12.20 -16.77 6.57
N LEU A 105 -11.60 -16.30 5.46
CA LEU A 105 -10.95 -14.98 5.41
C LEU A 105 -11.95 -13.82 5.60
N VAL A 106 -13.19 -13.96 5.11
CA VAL A 106 -14.29 -13.02 5.40
C VAL A 106 -14.55 -12.95 6.90
N HIS A 107 -14.76 -14.08 7.57
CA HIS A 107 -15.00 -14.10 9.02
C HIS A 107 -13.80 -13.64 9.86
N ILE A 108 -12.57 -13.84 9.40
CA ILE A 108 -11.38 -13.31 10.09
C ILE A 108 -11.27 -11.80 9.89
N SER A 109 -11.60 -11.27 8.70
CA SER A 109 -11.57 -9.82 8.44
C SER A 109 -12.55 -9.04 9.33
N GLN A 110 -13.61 -9.68 9.84
CA GLN A 110 -14.57 -9.08 10.77
C GLN A 110 -14.01 -8.86 12.19
N ARG A 111 -12.86 -9.46 12.55
CA ARG A 111 -12.19 -9.28 13.86
C ARG A 111 -11.38 -7.97 13.89
N SER A 112 -12.05 -6.85 13.73
CA SER A 112 -11.41 -5.52 13.60
C SER A 112 -10.83 -4.97 14.91
N GLU A 113 -11.20 -5.54 16.05
CA GLU A 113 -10.63 -5.23 17.38
C GLU A 113 -9.19 -5.78 17.53
N GLU A 114 -8.83 -6.84 16.80
CA GLU A 114 -7.55 -7.52 16.90
C GLU A 114 -6.59 -7.05 15.79
N GLU A 115 -5.96 -5.89 16.00
CA GLU A 115 -5.02 -5.28 15.04
C GLU A 115 -4.02 -6.29 14.46
N ALA A 116 -3.44 -7.11 15.33
CA ALA A 116 -2.40 -8.07 14.99
C ALA A 116 -2.91 -9.24 14.11
N VAL A 117 -4.21 -9.56 14.16
CA VAL A 117 -4.87 -10.53 13.26
C VAL A 117 -5.13 -9.88 11.89
N GLN A 118 -5.54 -8.61 11.85
CA GLN A 118 -5.75 -7.86 10.59
C GLN A 118 -4.44 -7.71 9.80
N GLU A 119 -3.32 -7.45 10.49
CA GLU A 119 -1.98 -7.46 9.89
C GLU A 119 -1.61 -8.83 9.31
N ALA A 120 -1.78 -9.91 10.10
CA ALA A 120 -1.48 -11.27 9.66
C ALA A 120 -2.36 -11.69 8.46
N LEU A 121 -3.63 -11.29 8.44
CA LEU A 121 -4.56 -11.53 7.35
C LEU A 121 -4.14 -10.81 6.07
N ALA A 122 -3.83 -9.50 6.14
CA ALA A 122 -3.38 -8.73 4.99
C ALA A 122 -2.07 -9.28 4.40
N ASN A 123 -1.09 -9.58 5.25
CA ASN A 123 0.17 -10.20 4.85
C ASN A 123 -0.02 -11.62 4.28
N THR A 124 -1.12 -12.32 4.63
CA THR A 124 -1.47 -13.62 4.05
C THR A 124 -2.15 -13.46 2.69
N LEU A 125 -3.04 -12.47 2.53
CA LEU A 125 -3.68 -12.16 1.25
C LEU A 125 -2.65 -11.77 0.17
N VAL A 126 -1.63 -10.97 0.51
CA VAL A 126 -0.53 -10.61 -0.41
C VAL A 126 0.21 -11.85 -0.95
N ARG A 127 0.33 -12.93 -0.17
CA ARG A 127 0.96 -14.20 -0.59
C ARG A 127 -0.03 -15.19 -1.23
N ALA A 128 -1.30 -15.16 -0.84
CA ALA A 128 -2.32 -16.12 -1.26
C ALA A 128 -3.04 -15.71 -2.56
N MET A 129 -3.40 -14.44 -2.71
CA MET A 129 -4.17 -13.95 -3.87
C MET A 129 -3.46 -14.12 -5.22
N PRO A 130 -2.11 -13.97 -5.36
CA PRO A 130 -1.41 -14.29 -6.60
C PRO A 130 -1.59 -15.74 -7.09
N VAL A 131 -1.89 -16.68 -6.18
CA VAL A 131 -2.06 -18.12 -6.48
C VAL A 131 -3.53 -18.51 -6.58
N LEU A 132 -4.39 -17.93 -5.74
CA LEU A 132 -5.79 -18.33 -5.57
C LEU A 132 -6.80 -17.42 -6.27
N GLY A 133 -6.41 -16.18 -6.61
CA GLY A 133 -7.30 -15.13 -7.14
C GLY A 133 -7.89 -15.43 -8.52
N GLN A 134 -7.15 -16.12 -9.40
CA GLN A 134 -7.69 -16.56 -10.70
C GLN A 134 -8.78 -17.64 -10.56
N PHE A 135 -8.91 -18.26 -9.38
CA PHE A 135 -9.90 -19.30 -9.10
C PHE A 135 -11.14 -18.78 -8.35
N THR A 136 -11.19 -17.48 -7.99
CA THR A 136 -12.37 -16.86 -7.35
C THR A 136 -13.48 -16.57 -8.38
N ASN A 137 -14.71 -16.43 -7.90
CA ASN A 137 -15.82 -15.85 -8.66
C ASN A 137 -16.13 -14.43 -8.19
N ASP A 138 -16.90 -13.68 -8.98
CA ASP A 138 -17.17 -12.26 -8.75
C ASP A 138 -18.00 -12.00 -7.48
N LYS A 139 -18.81 -12.97 -7.02
CA LYS A 139 -19.59 -12.88 -5.78
C LYS A 139 -18.70 -12.96 -4.54
N ASP A 140 -17.78 -13.91 -4.51
CA ASP A 140 -16.86 -14.09 -3.38
C ASP A 140 -15.89 -12.91 -3.26
N ILE A 141 -15.43 -12.35 -4.39
CA ILE A 141 -14.65 -11.10 -4.42
C ILE A 141 -15.47 -9.93 -3.86
N LYS A 142 -16.69 -9.67 -4.37
CA LYS A 142 -17.56 -8.58 -3.85
C LYS A 142 -17.86 -8.74 -2.36
N MET A 143 -18.03 -9.97 -1.86
CA MET A 143 -18.24 -10.25 -0.44
C MET A 143 -16.99 -9.93 0.42
N LEU A 144 -15.80 -10.34 -0.03
CA LEU A 144 -14.55 -10.06 0.67
C LEU A 144 -14.21 -8.55 0.67
N LEU A 145 -14.39 -7.87 -0.47
CA LEU A 145 -14.15 -6.44 -0.58
C LEU A 145 -15.13 -5.61 0.29
N ARG A 146 -16.44 -5.91 0.27
CA ARG A 146 -17.41 -5.23 1.14
C ARG A 146 -17.09 -5.37 2.62
N THR A 147 -16.54 -6.51 3.03
CA THR A 147 -16.17 -6.75 4.43
C THR A 147 -14.93 -5.92 4.84
N PHE A 148 -13.93 -5.79 3.96
CA PHE A 148 -12.78 -4.91 4.21
C PHE A 148 -13.10 -3.40 4.06
N LEU A 149 -14.09 -3.01 3.25
CA LEU A 149 -14.52 -1.61 3.14
C LEU A 149 -15.01 -1.05 4.49
N ALA A 150 -15.73 -1.85 5.28
CA ALA A 150 -16.12 -1.48 6.64
C ALA A 150 -14.90 -1.18 7.54
N ASN A 151 -13.81 -1.95 7.40
CA ASN A 151 -12.58 -1.79 8.18
C ASN A 151 -11.81 -0.50 7.82
N LEU A 152 -12.10 0.18 6.70
CA LEU A 152 -11.59 1.54 6.44
C LEU A 152 -12.16 2.58 7.42
N SER A 153 -13.30 2.30 8.05
CA SER A 153 -13.87 3.14 9.11
C SER A 153 -13.48 2.70 10.53
N CYS A 154 -12.57 1.74 10.69
CA CYS A 154 -12.07 1.33 12.00
C CYS A 154 -11.26 2.49 12.65
N PRO A 155 -11.38 2.75 13.97
CA PRO A 155 -10.55 3.76 14.65
C PRO A 155 -9.04 3.44 14.64
N SER A 156 -8.64 2.17 14.55
CA SER A 156 -7.23 1.78 14.44
C SER A 156 -6.61 2.18 13.10
N ALA A 157 -5.51 2.93 13.15
CA ALA A 157 -4.70 3.27 11.98
C ALA A 157 -3.90 2.07 11.41
N LEU A 158 -3.75 0.98 12.17
CA LEU A 158 -3.20 -0.28 11.66
C LEU A 158 -4.26 -1.00 10.83
N VAL A 159 -5.45 -1.21 11.39
CA VAL A 159 -6.55 -1.91 10.71
C VAL A 159 -6.95 -1.23 9.40
N ARG A 160 -7.03 0.12 9.37
CA ARG A 160 -7.30 0.86 8.12
C ARG A 160 -6.23 0.61 7.03
N ARG A 161 -4.95 0.51 7.40
CA ARG A 161 -3.86 0.20 6.45
C ARG A 161 -3.92 -1.25 5.96
N SER A 162 -4.15 -2.21 6.87
CA SER A 162 -4.32 -3.63 6.52
C SER A 162 -5.52 -3.86 5.61
N ALA A 163 -6.64 -3.16 5.85
CA ALA A 163 -7.82 -3.21 4.99
C ALA A 163 -7.55 -2.59 3.60
N ALA A 164 -6.94 -1.40 3.53
CA ALA A 164 -6.57 -0.75 2.27
C ALA A 164 -5.65 -1.64 1.40
N LEU A 165 -4.62 -2.25 2.00
CA LEU A 165 -3.73 -3.18 1.31
C LEU A 165 -4.48 -4.43 0.83
N SER A 166 -5.37 -4.99 1.67
CA SER A 166 -6.17 -6.17 1.35
C SER A 166 -7.14 -5.93 0.19
N LEU A 167 -7.83 -4.78 0.18
CA LEU A 167 -8.76 -4.39 -0.89
C LEU A 167 -8.06 -4.35 -2.24
N VAL A 168 -6.95 -3.60 -2.35
CA VAL A 168 -6.21 -3.45 -3.61
C VAL A 168 -5.60 -4.78 -4.06
N THR A 169 -5.03 -5.55 -3.13
CA THR A 169 -4.48 -6.90 -3.43
C THR A 169 -5.55 -7.85 -3.98
N VAL A 170 -6.74 -7.86 -3.38
CA VAL A 170 -7.86 -8.72 -3.81
C VAL A 170 -8.36 -8.32 -5.20
N CYS A 171 -8.46 -7.02 -5.49
CA CYS A 171 -8.78 -6.53 -6.84
C CYS A 171 -7.68 -6.93 -7.85
N GLN A 172 -6.41 -6.67 -7.54
CA GLN A 172 -5.26 -6.85 -8.44
C GLN A 172 -5.13 -8.26 -9.01
N TYR A 173 -5.34 -9.28 -8.17
CA TYR A 173 -5.14 -10.69 -8.55
C TYR A 173 -6.45 -11.44 -8.86
N SER A 174 -7.59 -10.74 -8.87
CA SER A 174 -8.87 -11.27 -9.36
C SER A 174 -8.85 -11.59 -10.87
N ARG A 175 -9.92 -12.22 -11.37
CA ARG A 175 -10.10 -12.48 -12.81
C ARG A 175 -10.32 -11.21 -13.65
N LYS A 176 -10.91 -10.17 -13.06
CA LYS A 176 -11.36 -8.95 -13.76
C LYS A 176 -10.82 -7.68 -13.07
N PRO A 177 -9.48 -7.53 -12.92
CA PRO A 177 -8.90 -6.54 -12.01
C PRO A 177 -9.37 -5.10 -12.26
N ASN A 178 -9.46 -4.67 -13.53
CA ASN A 178 -9.95 -3.33 -13.88
C ASN A 178 -11.41 -3.08 -13.47
N VAL A 179 -12.28 -4.11 -13.56
CA VAL A 179 -13.68 -4.02 -13.12
C VAL A 179 -13.75 -3.87 -11.60
N PHE A 180 -12.94 -4.64 -10.86
CA PHE A 180 -12.89 -4.54 -9.40
C PHE A 180 -12.19 -3.29 -8.88
N PHE A 181 -11.21 -2.74 -9.60
CA PHE A 181 -10.61 -1.44 -9.29
C PHE A 181 -11.59 -0.29 -9.55
N LEU A 182 -12.38 -0.33 -10.62
CA LEU A 182 -13.42 0.67 -10.88
C LEU A 182 -14.55 0.58 -9.85
N TRP A 183 -15.05 -0.62 -9.58
CA TRP A 183 -16.05 -0.88 -8.54
C TRP A 183 -15.57 -0.37 -7.16
N LEU A 184 -14.35 -0.74 -6.75
CA LEU A 184 -13.75 -0.25 -5.50
C LEU A 184 -13.62 1.28 -5.47
N LEU A 185 -13.25 1.92 -6.58
CA LEU A 185 -13.16 3.38 -6.66
C LEU A 185 -14.53 4.05 -6.48
N THR A 186 -15.59 3.48 -7.04
CA THR A 186 -16.97 3.95 -6.87
C THR A 186 -17.46 3.79 -5.43
N ASP A 187 -17.25 2.64 -4.80
CA ASP A 187 -17.58 2.43 -3.37
C ASP A 187 -16.74 3.35 -2.45
N LEU A 188 -15.46 3.59 -2.76
CA LEU A 188 -14.63 4.56 -2.02
C LEU A 188 -15.16 5.99 -2.13
N PHE A 189 -15.66 6.42 -3.29
CA PHE A 189 -16.33 7.71 -3.44
C PHE A 189 -17.64 7.78 -2.64
N ALA A 190 -18.44 6.71 -2.63
CA ALA A 190 -19.71 6.66 -1.89
C ALA A 190 -19.54 6.78 -0.35
N LEU A 191 -18.32 6.60 0.17
CA LEU A 191 -17.99 6.78 1.60
C LEU A 191 -17.59 8.21 2.00
N VAL A 192 -17.36 9.12 1.04
CA VAL A 192 -16.87 10.50 1.30
C VAL A 192 -17.46 11.61 0.42
N LEU A 193 -18.18 11.27 -0.66
CA LEU A 193 -18.83 12.23 -1.56
C LEU A 193 -20.37 12.22 -1.35
N PRO A 194 -21.05 13.39 -1.38
CA PRO A 194 -20.48 14.73 -1.52
C PRO A 194 -19.81 15.20 -0.23
N VAL A 195 -18.67 15.89 -0.37
CA VAL A 195 -17.81 16.27 0.77
C VAL A 195 -18.54 17.24 1.71
N GLN A 196 -18.58 16.86 2.98
CA GLN A 196 -19.28 17.53 4.09
C GLN A 196 -18.49 17.39 5.39
N GLU A 197 -18.57 18.37 6.28
CA GLU A 197 -17.84 18.42 7.56
C GLU A 197 -18.23 17.31 8.56
N GLY A 198 -19.36 16.63 8.35
CA GLY A 198 -19.86 15.56 9.21
C GLY A 198 -19.23 14.17 8.99
N HIS A 199 -18.31 14.00 8.04
CA HIS A 199 -17.68 12.69 7.79
C HIS A 199 -16.70 12.31 8.90
N PRO A 200 -16.73 11.07 9.43
CA PRO A 200 -15.78 10.65 10.47
C PRO A 200 -14.33 10.69 9.96
N THR A 201 -13.45 11.36 10.72
CA THR A 201 -12.02 11.54 10.37
C THR A 201 -11.32 10.24 10.03
N HIS A 202 -11.65 9.14 10.74
CA HIS A 202 -11.09 7.82 10.48
C HIS A 202 -11.53 7.24 9.13
N THR A 203 -12.78 7.43 8.70
CA THR A 203 -13.29 7.00 7.39
C THR A 203 -12.60 7.76 6.26
N VAL A 204 -12.48 9.09 6.41
CA VAL A 204 -11.75 9.94 5.44
C VAL A 204 -10.30 9.49 5.30
N VAL A 205 -9.58 9.31 6.42
CA VAL A 205 -8.20 8.78 6.40
C VAL A 205 -8.13 7.37 5.80
N GLY A 206 -9.11 6.50 6.08
CA GLY A 206 -9.17 5.15 5.50
C GLY A 206 -9.33 5.16 3.99
N VAL A 207 -10.24 5.99 3.47
CA VAL A 207 -10.45 6.17 2.02
C VAL A 207 -9.22 6.78 1.35
N LEU A 208 -8.63 7.84 1.92
CA LEU A 208 -7.40 8.45 1.40
C LEU A 208 -6.23 7.45 1.35
N VAL A 209 -6.05 6.65 2.40
CA VAL A 209 -5.05 5.58 2.43
C VAL A 209 -5.37 4.49 1.39
N CYS A 210 -6.64 4.12 1.19
CA CYS A 210 -7.01 3.15 0.16
C CYS A 210 -6.77 3.68 -1.26
N LEU A 211 -7.12 4.95 -1.53
CA LEU A 211 -6.83 5.64 -2.79
C LEU A 211 -5.33 5.64 -3.10
N ARG A 212 -4.47 5.93 -2.11
CA ARG A 212 -3.00 5.87 -2.27
C ARG A 212 -2.51 4.52 -2.79
N HIS A 213 -3.05 3.41 -2.28
CA HIS A 213 -2.68 2.07 -2.74
C HIS A 213 -3.33 1.70 -4.08
N LEU A 214 -4.51 2.24 -4.38
CA LEU A 214 -5.26 1.98 -5.61
C LEU A 214 -4.67 2.70 -6.84
N ILE A 215 -4.26 3.96 -6.67
CA ILE A 215 -3.77 4.86 -7.74
C ILE A 215 -2.74 4.20 -8.70
N PRO A 216 -1.68 3.49 -8.24
CA PRO A 216 -0.69 2.88 -9.12
C PRO A 216 -1.24 1.83 -10.12
N HIS A 217 -2.42 1.28 -9.84
CA HIS A 217 -3.08 0.28 -10.69
C HIS A 217 -4.14 0.88 -11.63
N LEU A 218 -4.58 2.12 -11.37
CA LEU A 218 -5.62 2.76 -12.18
C LEU A 218 -5.07 3.11 -13.58
N GLY A 219 -5.62 2.45 -14.60
CA GLY A 219 -5.22 2.65 -16.00
C GLY A 219 -4.08 1.73 -16.46
N THR A 220 -3.65 0.73 -15.68
CA THR A 220 -2.73 -0.30 -16.17
C THR A 220 -3.41 -1.11 -17.27
N ARG A 221 -3.03 -0.86 -18.52
CA ARG A 221 -3.55 -1.59 -19.69
C ARG A 221 -3.12 -3.06 -19.62
N PRO A 222 -4.01 -4.03 -19.82
CA PRO A 222 -3.65 -5.45 -19.80
C PRO A 222 -2.61 -5.79 -20.89
N PRO A 223 -1.77 -6.83 -20.69
CA PRO A 223 -0.79 -7.27 -21.67
C PRO A 223 -1.43 -7.61 -23.02
N ARG A 224 -0.64 -7.42 -24.09
CA ARG A 224 -1.11 -7.13 -25.45
C ARG A 224 -1.48 -8.37 -26.28
N GLU A 225 -2.19 -9.33 -25.68
CA GLU A 225 -2.45 -10.64 -26.32
C GLU A 225 -3.94 -11.00 -26.47
N ALA A 226 -4.85 -10.33 -25.77
CA ALA A 226 -6.29 -10.55 -25.93
C ALA A 226 -6.89 -9.68 -27.06
N PRO A 227 -7.65 -10.25 -28.03
CA PRO A 227 -8.57 -9.47 -28.87
C PRO A 227 -9.61 -8.78 -27.99
N ALA A 228 -10.33 -7.79 -28.53
CA ALA A 228 -11.14 -6.87 -27.73
C ALA A 228 -12.64 -7.20 -27.73
N PRO A 229 -13.22 -7.67 -26.61
CA PRO A 229 -14.62 -7.41 -26.30
C PRO A 229 -14.83 -5.93 -25.99
N ALA A 230 -16.09 -5.48 -26.03
CA ALA A 230 -16.46 -4.08 -25.77
C ALA A 230 -16.32 -3.66 -24.30
N ASP A 231 -16.27 -4.62 -23.37
CA ASP A 231 -16.45 -4.45 -21.92
C ASP A 231 -15.20 -3.87 -21.20
N ARG A 232 -14.55 -2.87 -21.81
CA ARG A 232 -13.29 -2.27 -21.39
C ARG A 232 -13.48 -1.00 -20.56
N ALA A 233 -14.41 -1.03 -19.60
CA ALA A 233 -14.68 0.05 -18.66
C ALA A 233 -13.50 0.24 -17.67
N GLY A 234 -12.53 1.07 -18.07
CA GLY A 234 -11.52 1.63 -17.16
C GLY A 234 -12.01 2.95 -16.52
N PRO A 235 -11.32 3.45 -15.48
CA PRO A 235 -11.62 4.75 -14.88
C PRO A 235 -11.55 5.88 -15.93
N THR A 236 -12.61 6.68 -15.99
CA THR A 236 -12.73 7.83 -16.91
C THR A 236 -11.94 9.04 -16.39
N LEU A 237 -11.79 10.09 -17.22
CA LEU A 237 -11.19 11.35 -16.78
C LEU A 237 -11.88 11.92 -15.53
N GLU A 238 -13.20 11.86 -15.47
CA GLU A 238 -14.01 12.29 -14.31
C GLU A 238 -13.58 11.60 -13.01
N HIS A 239 -13.28 10.29 -13.05
CA HIS A 239 -12.81 9.55 -11.88
C HIS A 239 -11.45 10.09 -11.41
N PHE A 240 -10.55 10.43 -12.33
CA PHE A 240 -9.26 11.00 -11.98
C PHE A 240 -9.35 12.45 -11.46
N LEU A 241 -10.26 13.25 -12.02
CA LEU A 241 -10.55 14.60 -11.52
C LEU A 241 -11.18 14.56 -10.11
N LYS A 242 -12.11 13.63 -9.86
CA LYS A 242 -12.68 13.37 -8.52
C LYS A 242 -11.62 13.00 -7.49
N ILE A 243 -10.67 12.10 -7.82
CA ILE A 243 -9.54 11.81 -6.93
C ILE A 243 -8.71 13.07 -6.69
N TYR A 244 -8.29 13.77 -7.75
CA TYR A 244 -7.41 14.93 -7.63
C TYR A 244 -8.03 16.06 -6.79
N GLU A 245 -9.28 16.40 -7.04
CA GLU A 245 -10.01 17.44 -6.33
C GLU A 245 -10.27 17.08 -4.87
N LEU A 246 -10.64 15.83 -4.57
CA LEU A 246 -10.80 15.31 -3.21
C LEU A 246 -9.49 15.39 -2.41
N LEU A 247 -8.36 15.10 -3.06
CA LEU A 247 -7.04 15.22 -2.44
C LEU A 247 -6.68 16.69 -2.15
N LEU A 248 -6.89 17.60 -3.10
CA LEU A 248 -6.63 19.03 -2.88
C LEU A 248 -7.53 19.62 -1.78
N HIS A 249 -8.80 19.20 -1.69
CA HIS A 249 -9.69 19.60 -0.61
C HIS A 249 -9.15 19.15 0.76
N HIS A 250 -8.76 17.88 0.90
CA HIS A 250 -8.28 17.34 2.16
C HIS A 250 -6.85 17.77 2.55
N VAL A 251 -6.07 18.34 1.62
CA VAL A 251 -4.81 19.02 1.93
C VAL A 251 -5.05 20.28 2.80
N GLY A 252 -6.15 21.00 2.60
CA GLY A 252 -6.52 22.19 3.40
C GLY A 252 -7.25 21.90 4.72
N ASN A 253 -7.25 20.65 5.21
CA ASN A 253 -8.05 20.25 6.35
C ASN A 253 -7.40 20.60 7.71
N THR A 254 -8.22 20.81 8.75
CA THR A 254 -7.73 21.07 10.12
C THR A 254 -7.10 19.85 10.78
N GLU A 255 -7.59 18.64 10.44
CA GLU A 255 -7.09 17.40 11.02
C GLU A 255 -5.78 16.97 10.34
N GLN A 256 -4.66 17.13 11.05
CA GLN A 256 -3.33 16.81 10.54
C GLN A 256 -3.17 15.34 10.10
N SER A 257 -4.01 14.43 10.61
CA SER A 257 -4.10 13.04 10.16
C SER A 257 -4.69 12.91 8.75
N VAL A 258 -5.72 13.71 8.43
CA VAL A 258 -6.33 13.83 7.09
C VAL A 258 -5.34 14.47 6.12
N VAL A 259 -4.72 15.59 6.51
CA VAL A 259 -3.71 16.29 5.68
C VAL A 259 -2.53 15.38 5.33
N THR A 260 -2.04 14.59 6.29
CA THR A 260 -0.93 13.64 6.05
C THR A 260 -1.35 12.57 5.04
N ALA A 261 -2.54 11.96 5.21
CA ALA A 261 -3.05 10.96 4.28
C ALA A 261 -3.33 11.54 2.87
N ALA A 262 -3.82 12.77 2.78
CA ALA A 262 -4.06 13.48 1.53
C ALA A 262 -2.74 13.80 0.81
N LEU A 263 -1.72 14.28 1.51
CA LEU A 263 -0.39 14.53 0.94
C LEU A 263 0.30 13.24 0.47
N GLU A 264 0.20 12.13 1.22
CA GLU A 264 0.74 10.84 0.78
C GLU A 264 0.05 10.32 -0.49
N ALA A 265 -1.28 10.42 -0.57
CA ALA A 265 -2.06 10.03 -1.75
C ALA A 265 -1.81 10.97 -2.95
N LEU A 266 -1.67 12.28 -2.71
CA LEU A 266 -1.33 13.27 -3.73
C LEU A 266 0.10 13.07 -4.26
N HIS A 267 1.06 12.75 -3.39
CA HIS A 267 2.41 12.38 -3.82
C HIS A 267 2.38 11.15 -4.73
N GLN A 268 1.60 10.12 -4.39
CA GLN A 268 1.46 8.94 -5.25
C GLN A 268 0.82 9.28 -6.59
N LEU A 269 -0.27 10.06 -6.59
CA LEU A 269 -0.95 10.50 -7.82
C LEU A 269 -0.02 11.31 -8.74
N LEU A 270 0.77 12.22 -8.18
CA LEU A 270 1.73 13.02 -8.95
C LEU A 270 3.02 12.24 -9.31
N THR A 271 3.31 11.11 -8.65
CA THR A 271 4.43 10.20 -8.98
C THR A 271 4.08 9.27 -10.14
N THR A 272 2.83 8.79 -10.19
CA THR A 272 2.31 7.92 -11.26
C THR A 272 1.02 8.50 -11.86
N PRO A 273 1.06 9.69 -12.50
CA PRO A 273 -0.15 10.38 -12.94
C PRO A 273 -0.72 9.75 -14.23
N PRO A 274 -2.02 9.39 -14.25
CA PRO A 274 -2.68 8.86 -15.44
C PRO A 274 -2.62 9.85 -16.62
N PRO A 275 -2.29 9.41 -17.86
CA PRO A 275 -2.13 10.31 -19.00
C PRO A 275 -3.33 11.24 -19.29
N PRO A 276 -4.61 10.84 -19.14
CA PRO A 276 -5.74 11.75 -19.30
C PRO A 276 -5.75 12.87 -18.25
N LEU A 277 -5.34 12.57 -17.01
CA LEU A 277 -5.24 13.57 -15.93
C LEU A 277 -4.11 14.55 -16.22
N VAL A 278 -2.96 14.09 -16.69
CA VAL A 278 -1.84 14.97 -17.10
C VAL A 278 -2.27 15.95 -18.19
N GLN A 279 -3.05 15.48 -19.18
CA GLN A 279 -3.57 16.33 -20.26
C GLN A 279 -4.54 17.40 -19.74
N ALA A 280 -5.43 17.06 -18.79
CA ALA A 280 -6.34 18.02 -18.17
C ALA A 280 -5.60 19.03 -17.29
N LEU A 281 -4.70 18.58 -16.42
CA LEU A 281 -3.96 19.43 -15.46
C LEU A 281 -2.95 20.39 -16.13
N LEU A 282 -2.54 20.10 -17.37
CA LEU A 282 -1.69 20.96 -18.19
C LEU A 282 -2.46 21.83 -19.20
N SER A 283 -3.79 21.71 -19.28
CA SER A 283 -4.59 22.54 -20.18
C SER A 283 -4.62 23.99 -19.70
N THR A 284 -4.49 24.94 -20.63
CA THR A 284 -4.69 26.37 -20.37
C THR A 284 -6.17 26.76 -20.38
N SER A 285 -7.09 25.82 -20.59
CA SER A 285 -8.55 26.05 -20.54
C SER A 285 -9.14 26.02 -19.12
N GLY A 286 -8.31 25.80 -18.10
CA GLY A 286 -8.80 25.40 -16.79
C GLY A 286 -9.53 24.06 -16.78
N ILE A 287 -10.15 23.75 -15.63
CA ILE A 287 -11.00 22.58 -15.42
C ILE A 287 -12.38 23.08 -15.00
N SER A 288 -13.37 22.90 -15.87
CA SER A 288 -14.59 23.72 -15.87
C SER A 288 -15.65 23.38 -14.82
N GLN A 289 -15.49 22.29 -14.06
CA GLN A 289 -16.49 21.79 -13.11
C GLN A 289 -15.86 21.11 -11.88
N SER A 290 -16.51 21.29 -10.73
CA SER A 290 -16.27 20.53 -9.51
C SER A 290 -17.09 19.24 -9.52
N TYR A 291 -16.52 18.16 -8.99
CA TYR A 291 -17.14 16.82 -8.94
C TYR A 291 -17.25 16.24 -7.51
N ILE A 292 -16.72 16.94 -6.49
CA ILE A 292 -16.74 16.47 -5.08
C ILE A 292 -17.89 17.05 -4.24
N HIS A 293 -18.50 18.14 -4.69
CA HIS A 293 -19.64 18.77 -4.03
C HIS A 293 -20.96 18.36 -4.71
N ALA A 294 -22.06 18.38 -3.96
CA ALA A 294 -23.38 18.15 -4.53
C ALA A 294 -23.69 19.23 -5.60
N PRO A 295 -24.38 18.88 -6.71
CA PRO A 295 -24.72 19.86 -7.74
C PRO A 295 -25.58 20.97 -7.11
N SER A 296 -25.05 22.18 -7.06
CA SER A 296 -25.71 23.29 -6.39
C SER A 296 -26.98 23.66 -7.14
N HIS A 297 -28.12 23.54 -6.47
CA HIS A 297 -29.42 23.99 -6.99
C HIS A 297 -29.38 25.51 -7.21
N ARG A 298 -28.96 25.94 -8.40
CA ARG A 298 -29.28 27.27 -8.90
C ARG A 298 -30.81 27.42 -8.85
N PRO A 299 -31.36 28.48 -8.22
CA PRO A 299 -32.79 28.72 -8.25
C PRO A 299 -33.19 29.08 -9.69
N ALA A 300 -33.73 28.09 -10.41
CA ALA A 300 -34.18 28.27 -11.78
C ALA A 300 -35.46 29.12 -11.78
N SER A 301 -35.32 30.40 -12.14
CA SER A 301 -36.42 31.35 -12.21
C SER A 301 -37.45 30.95 -13.27
N GLY A 302 -38.55 30.32 -12.82
CA GLY A 302 -39.82 30.31 -13.54
C GLY A 302 -40.00 29.25 -14.64
N ALA A 303 -40.22 28.00 -14.24
CA ALA A 303 -41.03 27.05 -15.03
C ALA A 303 -41.74 26.06 -14.09
N SER A 304 -43.08 26.14 -14.00
CA SER A 304 -43.87 25.13 -13.29
C SER A 304 -44.07 23.90 -14.18
N GLY A 305 -43.43 22.78 -13.84
CA GLY A 305 -43.60 21.48 -14.51
C GLY A 305 -44.02 20.42 -13.50
N MET A 306 -45.10 19.68 -13.81
CA MET A 306 -45.55 18.55 -12.98
C MET A 306 -44.53 17.39 -13.11
N GLY A 307 -44.14 16.77 -12.00
CA GLY A 307 -43.05 15.81 -11.98
C GLY A 307 -43.42 14.37 -12.38
N SER A 308 -42.39 13.56 -12.59
CA SER A 308 -42.46 12.10 -12.63
C SER A 308 -41.17 11.51 -12.06
N SER A 309 -41.29 10.71 -10.99
CA SER A 309 -40.15 9.96 -10.47
C SER A 309 -39.90 8.74 -11.34
N LEU A 310 -38.65 8.56 -11.79
CA LEU A 310 -38.11 7.29 -12.26
C LEU A 310 -36.66 7.18 -11.79
N ASN A 311 -36.38 6.24 -10.88
CA ASN A 311 -35.05 5.66 -10.78
C ASN A 311 -34.78 4.91 -12.10
N ILE A 312 -33.60 5.13 -12.67
CA ILE A 312 -32.99 4.16 -13.58
C ILE A 312 -31.64 3.82 -12.96
N GLU A 313 -31.65 2.75 -12.17
CA GLU A 313 -30.43 2.07 -11.74
C GLU A 313 -29.95 1.27 -12.96
N GLU A 314 -28.97 1.81 -13.68
CA GLU A 314 -28.37 1.14 -14.84
C GLU A 314 -27.42 0.03 -14.35
N GLU A 315 -28.00 -1.07 -13.84
CA GLU A 315 -27.24 -2.29 -13.59
C GLU A 315 -26.70 -2.80 -14.93
N VAL A 316 -25.38 -2.68 -15.11
CA VAL A 316 -24.67 -3.32 -16.23
C VAL A 316 -24.71 -4.83 -16.00
N GLU A 317 -25.70 -5.48 -16.61
CA GLU A 317 -25.80 -6.94 -16.67
C GLU A 317 -24.58 -7.52 -17.40
N LEU A 318 -23.56 -7.92 -16.63
CA LEU A 318 -22.43 -8.68 -17.12
C LEU A 318 -22.94 -10.04 -17.60
N MET A 319 -23.01 -10.23 -18.92
CA MET A 319 -23.40 -11.51 -19.52
C MET A 319 -22.46 -12.63 -19.04
N ASP A 320 -23.06 -13.73 -18.57
CA ASP A 320 -22.34 -14.89 -18.04
C ASP A 320 -21.89 -15.80 -19.20
N ASP A 321 -20.85 -15.37 -19.92
CA ASP A 321 -20.16 -16.14 -20.97
C ASP A 321 -19.41 -17.35 -20.36
N ASN A 322 -20.16 -18.31 -19.82
CA ASN A 322 -19.64 -19.56 -19.24
C ASN A 322 -19.36 -20.60 -20.34
N GLU A 323 -18.54 -20.23 -21.32
CA GLU A 323 -17.97 -21.11 -22.34
C GLU A 323 -16.74 -21.85 -21.77
N ASP A 324 -16.97 -22.91 -20.98
CA ASP A 324 -15.92 -23.89 -20.65
C ASP A 324 -15.51 -24.64 -21.93
N PRO A 325 -14.21 -24.73 -22.29
CA PRO A 325 -13.78 -25.46 -23.48
C PRO A 325 -14.04 -26.98 -23.32
N PRO A 326 -14.52 -27.68 -24.35
CA PRO A 326 -15.02 -29.05 -24.21
C PRO A 326 -13.91 -30.05 -23.91
N LEU A 327 -13.87 -30.55 -22.68
CA LEU A 327 -13.04 -31.68 -22.27
C LEU A 327 -13.65 -33.00 -22.77
N GLY A 328 -12.83 -33.84 -23.42
CA GLY A 328 -13.23 -35.17 -23.84
C GLY A 328 -13.60 -36.08 -22.66
N HIS A 329 -14.59 -36.95 -22.87
CA HIS A 329 -15.16 -37.84 -21.85
C HIS A 329 -14.10 -38.59 -21.00
N ILE A 330 -14.06 -38.27 -19.71
CA ILE A 330 -13.69 -39.21 -18.64
C ILE A 330 -14.82 -39.18 -17.62
N GLY A 331 -15.24 -40.36 -17.14
CA GLY A 331 -16.47 -40.52 -16.37
C GLY A 331 -16.48 -39.79 -15.02
N VAL A 332 -17.65 -39.26 -14.65
CA VAL A 332 -17.88 -38.65 -13.33
C VAL A 332 -17.74 -39.72 -12.24
N VAL A 333 -16.85 -39.48 -11.29
CA VAL A 333 -16.79 -40.19 -10.01
C VAL A 333 -16.85 -39.14 -8.90
N GLU A 334 -17.90 -39.16 -8.08
CA GLU A 334 -18.04 -38.25 -6.94
C GLU A 334 -16.95 -38.52 -5.89
N ALA A 335 -15.93 -37.67 -5.87
CA ALA A 335 -14.84 -37.70 -4.89
C ALA A 335 -15.10 -36.69 -3.75
N THR A 336 -16.13 -36.94 -2.95
CA THR A 336 -16.35 -36.19 -1.69
C THR A 336 -15.13 -36.31 -0.78
N MET A 337 -14.55 -35.19 -0.36
CA MET A 337 -13.45 -35.18 0.62
C MET A 337 -13.97 -35.43 2.04
N SER A 338 -14.23 -36.71 2.32
CA SER A 338 -14.66 -37.20 3.63
C SER A 338 -13.57 -37.04 4.69
N LEU A 339 -13.55 -35.87 5.34
CA LEU A 339 -12.77 -35.61 6.56
C LEU A 339 -13.37 -36.42 7.72
N ASN A 340 -12.92 -37.67 7.87
CA ASN A 340 -13.45 -38.60 8.86
C ASN A 340 -13.02 -38.19 10.28
N LEU A 341 -13.94 -37.62 11.05
CA LEU A 341 -13.67 -36.98 12.35
C LEU A 341 -14.04 -37.90 13.52
N GLY A 342 -13.22 -38.93 13.77
CA GLY A 342 -13.36 -39.84 14.92
C GLY A 342 -12.67 -39.29 16.16
N GLY A 343 -13.41 -38.63 17.06
CA GLY A 343 -12.90 -38.16 18.35
C GLY A 343 -12.98 -39.23 19.44
N SER A 344 -11.87 -39.50 20.13
CA SER A 344 -11.81 -40.33 21.33
C SER A 344 -10.92 -39.69 22.38
N SER A 345 -11.49 -39.41 23.56
CA SER A 345 -10.76 -38.99 24.75
C SER A 345 -10.03 -40.18 25.38
N LEU A 346 -8.77 -39.97 25.81
CA LEU A 346 -8.24 -40.71 26.97
C LEU A 346 -7.13 -39.91 27.67
N ALA A 347 -7.28 -39.71 28.98
CA ALA A 347 -6.22 -39.17 29.82
C ALA A 347 -5.26 -40.27 30.28
N GLY A 348 -3.95 -40.01 30.28
CA GLY A 348 -2.92 -40.96 30.73
C GLY A 348 -1.73 -40.26 31.36
N ARG A 349 -1.52 -40.49 32.67
CA ARG A 349 -0.37 -39.95 33.44
C ARG A 349 0.74 -40.99 33.51
N CYS A 350 1.98 -40.58 33.25
CA CYS A 350 3.25 -40.99 33.91
C CYS A 350 4.41 -40.26 33.20
N ALA A 351 5.33 -39.54 33.85
CA ALA A 351 6.20 -39.80 35.03
C ALA A 351 7.63 -40.19 34.59
N MET A 352 8.65 -39.71 35.33
CA MET A 352 10.04 -39.71 34.90
C MET A 352 10.73 -41.07 34.95
N ALA A 353 11.76 -41.23 34.11
CA ALA A 353 12.97 -41.98 34.45
C ALA A 353 14.19 -41.26 33.85
N SER A 354 15.30 -41.17 34.60
CA SER A 354 16.51 -40.42 34.22
C SER A 354 17.78 -41.24 34.46
N ARG A 355 18.75 -41.11 33.54
CA ARG A 355 20.22 -41.39 33.61
C ARG A 355 20.77 -41.75 32.21
N ALA A 356 22.07 -41.73 31.92
CA ALA A 356 23.21 -40.85 32.28
C ALA A 356 24.50 -41.52 31.77
N SER A 357 25.46 -40.74 31.22
CA SER A 357 26.81 -41.20 30.73
C SER A 357 26.79 -42.27 29.61
N SER A 358 27.77 -42.42 28.72
CA SER A 358 28.89 -41.58 28.23
C SER A 358 29.37 -42.17 26.86
N GLU A 359 30.50 -41.92 26.18
CA GLU A 359 31.81 -41.25 26.42
C GLU A 359 32.43 -40.83 25.04
N HIS A 360 33.67 -40.29 25.02
CA HIS A 360 34.53 -40.10 23.82
C HIS A 360 35.65 -41.19 23.78
N PRO A 361 36.28 -41.53 22.62
CA PRO A 361 37.23 -40.72 21.81
C PRO A 361 36.82 -40.65 20.29
N SER A 362 37.40 -39.88 19.34
CA SER A 362 38.76 -39.35 19.03
C SER A 362 39.73 -40.40 18.43
N GLU A 363 40.66 -40.14 17.49
CA GLU A 363 40.98 -39.02 16.54
C GLU A 363 40.71 -39.52 15.07
N THR A 364 41.20 -39.07 13.89
CA THR A 364 42.21 -38.11 13.34
C THR A 364 41.59 -37.30 12.17
N GLU A 365 42.14 -36.23 11.58
CA GLU A 365 43.36 -35.98 10.72
C GLU A 365 43.45 -36.88 9.47
N ASP A 366 43.63 -36.36 8.24
CA ASP A 366 44.45 -35.19 7.85
C ASP A 366 43.92 -34.29 6.68
N VAL A 367 44.64 -33.21 6.36
CA VAL A 367 44.41 -32.20 5.28
C VAL A 367 45.56 -32.29 4.21
N PRO A 368 45.81 -31.36 3.24
CA PRO A 368 45.03 -30.35 2.48
C PRO A 368 45.28 -30.45 0.92
N PHE A 369 44.85 -29.47 0.10
CA PHE A 369 45.76 -28.53 -0.63
C PHE A 369 45.08 -27.58 -1.68
N SER A 370 45.49 -26.31 -1.65
CA SER A 370 45.45 -25.16 -2.60
C SER A 370 44.38 -24.91 -3.69
N GLU A 371 43.73 -23.74 -3.53
CA GLU A 371 43.79 -22.53 -4.39
C GLU A 371 44.29 -22.59 -5.86
N ALA A 372 43.46 -22.06 -6.77
CA ALA A 372 43.81 -21.20 -7.93
C ALA A 372 42.49 -20.55 -8.44
N SER A 373 42.19 -19.25 -8.28
CA SER A 373 42.80 -18.00 -8.78
C SER A 373 42.33 -17.59 -10.20
N VAL A 374 41.43 -16.60 -10.25
CA VAL A 374 41.10 -15.62 -11.32
C VAL A 374 41.31 -15.97 -12.81
N ALA A 375 40.22 -15.81 -13.58
CA ALA A 375 40.26 -15.37 -14.97
C ALA A 375 39.21 -14.27 -15.20
N SER A 376 39.55 -13.25 -15.99
CA SER A 376 38.66 -12.14 -16.36
C SER A 376 38.40 -12.18 -17.86
N CYS A 377 37.17 -11.93 -18.30
CA CYS A 377 36.80 -11.73 -19.71
C CYS A 377 35.77 -10.59 -19.79
N GLU A 378 35.81 -9.85 -20.89
CA GLU A 378 35.19 -8.53 -21.03
C GLU A 378 33.84 -8.57 -21.76
N ASP A 379 33.13 -7.45 -21.65
CA ASP A 379 32.01 -6.93 -22.47
C ASP A 379 31.30 -7.85 -23.47
N SER A 380 29.98 -7.96 -23.30
CA SER A 380 29.05 -8.16 -24.41
C SER A 380 27.71 -7.46 -24.15
N ASP A 381 27.30 -6.59 -25.08
CA ASP A 381 26.00 -5.94 -25.07
C ASP A 381 24.87 -6.97 -25.21
N PHE A 382 23.90 -6.96 -24.30
CA PHE A 382 22.66 -7.73 -24.49
C PHE A 382 21.40 -6.98 -24.06
N SER A 383 20.70 -6.44 -25.06
CA SER A 383 19.34 -5.94 -24.92
C SER A 383 18.40 -7.06 -24.46
N SER A 384 17.91 -6.97 -23.22
CA SER A 384 16.88 -7.88 -22.70
C SER A 384 15.74 -7.11 -22.01
N THR A 385 14.51 -7.49 -22.35
CA THR A 385 13.28 -6.93 -21.81
C THR A 385 13.07 -7.34 -20.35
N THR A 386 13.01 -6.37 -19.44
CA THR A 386 12.60 -6.59 -18.05
C THR A 386 11.19 -6.02 -17.79
N PRO A 387 10.28 -6.76 -17.11
CA PRO A 387 8.94 -6.27 -16.82
C PRO A 387 8.95 -5.25 -15.67
N ALA A 388 8.30 -4.10 -15.88
CA ALA A 388 8.23 -3.01 -14.90
C ALA A 388 7.22 -3.31 -13.76
N GLN A 389 7.56 -4.25 -12.87
CA GLN A 389 6.74 -4.63 -11.71
C GLN A 389 7.58 -4.92 -10.45
N LEU A 390 8.36 -3.95 -9.94
CA LEU A 390 9.05 -4.09 -8.63
C LEU A 390 9.46 -2.75 -7.97
N LEU A 391 8.60 -1.73 -8.00
CA LEU A 391 8.85 -0.43 -7.36
C LEU A 391 7.64 0.10 -6.57
N ALA A 392 7.45 -0.40 -5.33
CA ALA A 392 6.74 0.26 -4.22
C ALA A 392 6.61 -0.65 -2.96
N LEU A 393 7.69 -1.30 -2.52
CA LEU A 393 7.73 -2.01 -1.22
C LEU A 393 8.97 -1.60 -0.42
N ASP A 394 8.85 -1.73 0.90
CA ASP A 394 9.82 -1.41 1.96
C ASP A 394 10.36 0.02 2.06
N SER A 395 9.68 0.81 2.91
CA SER A 395 10.41 1.59 3.91
C SER A 395 10.64 0.70 5.14
N PRO A 396 11.88 0.32 5.49
CA PRO A 396 12.11 -0.73 6.48
C PRO A 396 11.80 -0.28 7.91
N LEU A 397 10.86 -0.98 8.55
CA LEU A 397 10.61 -0.90 9.99
C LEU A 397 11.86 -1.36 10.76
N ARG A 398 12.51 -0.45 11.51
CA ARG A 398 13.63 -0.81 12.40
C ARG A 398 13.15 -1.14 13.80
N HIS A 399 13.40 -2.37 14.25
CA HIS A 399 13.45 -2.71 15.67
C HIS A 399 14.79 -2.24 16.30
N PRO A 400 14.83 -2.03 17.64
CA PRO A 400 15.98 -1.42 18.30
C PRO A 400 17.20 -2.36 18.36
N GLY A 401 18.29 -1.97 17.70
CA GLY A 401 19.60 -2.59 17.83
C GLY A 401 20.45 -1.91 18.92
N SER A 402 21.18 -2.70 19.71
CA SER A 402 22.01 -2.21 20.82
C SER A 402 23.13 -1.27 20.35
N PRO A 403 23.36 -0.11 21.01
CA PRO A 403 24.41 0.82 20.63
C PRO A 403 25.80 0.28 21.01
N ARG A 404 26.68 0.11 20.00
CA ARG A 404 28.12 -0.08 20.25
C ARG A 404 28.72 1.25 20.72
N ARG A 405 29.55 1.20 21.77
CA ARG A 405 30.34 2.36 22.21
C ARG A 405 31.26 2.84 21.09
N LEU A 406 31.34 4.16 20.96
CA LEU A 406 32.49 4.89 20.45
C LEU A 406 32.89 5.85 21.57
N ASP A 407 34.17 5.90 21.93
CA ASP A 407 34.61 6.68 23.08
C ASP A 407 34.67 8.18 22.76
N PRO A 408 34.20 9.07 23.66
CA PRO A 408 34.22 10.50 23.43
C PRO A 408 35.64 11.07 23.58
N ARG A 409 35.98 12.03 22.72
CA ARG A 409 37.02 13.01 23.05
C ARG A 409 36.39 14.10 23.93
N PRO A 410 37.11 14.66 24.92
CA PRO A 410 36.64 15.85 25.61
C PRO A 410 36.71 17.06 24.66
N ASP A 411 35.82 18.03 24.82
CA ASP A 411 36.17 19.33 25.42
C ASP A 411 34.92 20.25 25.56
N GLU A 412 35.03 21.20 26.48
CA GLU A 412 34.15 22.37 26.76
C GLU A 412 32.66 22.13 27.14
N GLU A 413 32.36 22.31 28.43
CA GLU A 413 31.00 22.47 28.96
C GLU A 413 30.42 23.85 28.58
N GLY A 414 29.30 23.86 27.85
CA GLY A 414 28.56 25.08 27.52
C GLY A 414 27.07 24.95 27.84
N ASP A 415 26.65 25.41 29.02
CA ASP A 415 25.24 25.39 29.44
C ASP A 415 24.37 26.22 28.48
N ARG A 416 23.47 25.53 27.77
CA ARG A 416 22.42 26.13 26.95
C ARG A 416 21.12 25.34 27.10
N SER A 417 20.42 25.60 28.19
CA SER A 417 19.00 25.33 28.32
C SER A 417 18.21 26.04 27.20
N SER A 418 17.90 25.30 26.13
CA SER A 418 17.24 25.82 24.91
C SER A 418 15.76 26.15 25.15
N VAL A 419 15.49 27.30 25.75
CA VAL A 419 14.16 27.91 25.75
C VAL A 419 13.83 28.37 24.33
N CYS A 420 12.83 27.74 23.69
CA CYS A 420 12.39 28.08 22.34
C CYS A 420 11.60 29.41 22.30
N SER A 421 12.28 30.53 22.52
CA SER A 421 11.76 31.88 22.26
C SER A 421 12.01 32.29 20.81
N SER A 422 11.44 31.54 19.86
CA SER A 422 11.37 31.98 18.47
C SER A 422 10.52 33.26 18.37
N PRO A 423 10.89 34.24 17.52
CA PRO A 423 10.02 35.38 17.27
C PRO A 423 8.68 34.89 16.68
N ARG A 424 7.59 35.63 16.95
CA ARG A 424 6.33 35.40 16.24
C ARG A 424 6.51 35.88 14.80
N ILE A 425 6.61 34.91 13.89
CA ILE A 425 6.55 35.16 12.45
C ILE A 425 5.07 35.20 12.08
N ASP A 426 4.54 36.41 11.87
CA ASP A 426 3.16 36.60 11.43
C ASP A 426 3.02 36.11 9.99
N LEU A 427 2.06 35.22 9.75
CA LEU A 427 1.82 34.62 8.42
C LEU A 427 1.03 35.56 7.52
N VAL A 428 1.53 35.79 6.30
CA VAL A 428 0.84 36.58 5.28
C VAL A 428 -0.08 35.64 4.48
N PHE A 429 -1.32 35.50 4.96
CA PHE A 429 -2.37 34.74 4.27
C PHE A 429 -2.83 35.47 3.00
N GLY A 430 -2.39 35.02 1.83
CA GLY A 430 -2.86 35.50 0.53
C GLY A 430 -3.71 34.48 -0.22
N ASN A 431 -4.19 34.85 -1.42
CA ASN A 431 -5.00 33.99 -2.27
C ASN A 431 -4.11 33.08 -3.17
N PRO A 432 -4.10 31.74 -3.03
CA PRO A 432 -3.37 30.85 -3.94
C PRO A 432 -4.02 30.70 -5.34
N GLY A 433 -5.21 31.25 -5.56
CA GLY A 433 -6.06 30.99 -6.72
C GLY A 433 -7.05 29.85 -6.45
N LEU A 434 -7.70 29.33 -7.49
CA LEU A 434 -8.57 28.16 -7.43
C LEU A 434 -8.17 27.09 -8.46
N TYR A 435 -8.53 25.85 -8.17
CA TYR A 435 -8.38 24.72 -9.10
C TYR A 435 -9.20 24.86 -10.40
N LEU A 436 -10.30 25.64 -10.35
CA LEU A 436 -11.25 25.82 -11.44
C LEU A 436 -11.00 27.11 -12.26
N ASP A 437 -9.91 27.84 -11.99
CA ASP A 437 -9.53 29.02 -12.77
C ASP A 437 -9.21 28.64 -14.22
N GLU A 438 -9.39 29.56 -15.18
CA GLU A 438 -9.05 29.38 -16.61
C GLU A 438 -7.52 29.45 -16.86
N ASP A 439 -6.77 28.57 -16.19
CA ASP A 439 -5.31 28.46 -16.26
C ASP A 439 -4.85 27.02 -15.97
N VAL A 440 -3.55 26.75 -16.09
CA VAL A 440 -2.91 25.47 -15.78
C VAL A 440 -3.11 25.12 -14.30
N ALA A 441 -3.96 24.13 -14.00
CA ALA A 441 -4.36 23.74 -12.65
C ALA A 441 -3.17 23.38 -11.71
N LEU A 442 -2.04 22.93 -12.26
CA LEU A 442 -0.81 22.70 -11.49
C LEU A 442 -0.23 23.97 -10.84
N LYS A 443 -0.56 25.17 -11.33
CA LYS A 443 -0.18 26.45 -10.69
C LYS A 443 -0.85 26.61 -9.32
N TYR A 444 -2.15 26.35 -9.22
CA TYR A 444 -2.88 26.34 -7.95
C TYR A 444 -2.30 25.29 -7.00
N CYS A 445 -2.04 24.07 -7.49
CA CYS A 445 -1.45 23.00 -6.70
C CYS A 445 -0.06 23.38 -6.13
N ALA A 446 0.81 23.98 -6.94
CA ALA A 446 2.13 24.45 -6.48
C ALA A 446 2.00 25.53 -5.39
N ARG A 447 1.13 26.52 -5.59
CA ARG A 447 0.87 27.59 -4.60
C ARG A 447 0.30 27.03 -3.30
N LEU A 448 -0.74 26.21 -3.37
CA LEU A 448 -1.40 25.59 -2.21
C LEU A 448 -0.40 24.79 -1.36
N LEU A 449 0.44 23.96 -1.99
CA LEU A 449 1.46 23.17 -1.30
C LEU A 449 2.54 24.05 -0.66
N ALA A 450 2.93 25.13 -1.32
CA ALA A 450 3.94 26.05 -0.81
C ALA A 450 3.40 26.91 0.35
N SER A 451 2.23 27.55 0.21
CA SER A 451 1.68 28.48 1.20
C SER A 451 1.12 27.78 2.45
N SER A 452 0.65 26.53 2.31
CA SER A 452 0.10 25.79 3.45
C SER A 452 1.16 25.18 4.37
N PHE A 453 2.38 24.91 3.87
CA PHE A 453 3.37 24.09 4.59
C PHE A 453 4.83 24.57 4.55
N LEU A 454 5.22 25.35 3.54
CA LEU A 454 6.64 25.60 3.24
C LEU A 454 7.04 27.07 3.38
N LEU A 455 6.19 28.00 2.96
CA LEU A 455 6.48 29.43 2.81
C LEU A 455 5.51 30.30 3.62
N THR A 456 5.93 31.50 4.00
CA THR A 456 5.20 32.38 4.95
C THR A 456 4.40 33.51 4.31
N GLY A 457 4.62 33.74 3.02
CA GLY A 457 4.19 34.93 2.28
C GLY A 457 5.17 36.10 2.36
N MET A 458 6.30 35.98 3.07
CA MET A 458 7.38 36.97 3.13
C MET A 458 8.64 36.46 2.43
N SER A 459 9.14 37.22 1.45
CA SER A 459 10.31 36.87 0.62
C SER A 459 11.53 36.44 1.44
N GLY A 460 12.14 35.31 1.09
CA GLY A 460 13.27 34.69 1.80
C GLY A 460 12.91 33.99 3.12
N VAL A 461 11.67 34.04 3.60
CA VAL A 461 11.27 33.48 4.90
C VAL A 461 10.46 32.19 4.73
N VAL A 462 11.10 31.07 5.07
CA VAL A 462 10.48 29.74 5.15
C VAL A 462 9.63 29.56 6.41
N MET A 463 8.63 28.69 6.33
CA MET A 463 7.71 28.43 7.44
C MET A 463 8.43 27.73 8.61
N PRO A 464 8.28 28.18 9.88
CA PRO A 464 8.92 27.59 11.04
C PRO A 464 8.31 26.24 11.47
N ASP A 465 9.07 25.42 12.20
CA ASP A 465 8.66 24.07 12.63
C ASP A 465 7.57 24.06 13.72
N CYS A 466 7.39 25.18 14.42
CA CYS A 466 6.32 25.35 15.40
C CYS A 466 4.93 25.55 14.76
N GLN A 467 4.87 25.91 13.48
CA GLN A 467 3.61 26.04 12.72
C GLN A 467 3.29 24.75 11.96
N VAL A 468 4.26 24.19 11.23
CA VAL A 468 4.10 22.93 10.50
C VAL A 468 5.26 21.99 10.79
N ARG A 469 4.94 20.76 11.21
CA ARG A 469 5.94 19.73 11.53
C ARG A 469 6.80 19.40 10.31
N VAL A 470 8.10 19.21 10.53
CA VAL A 470 9.09 18.77 9.52
C VAL A 470 8.59 17.62 8.63
N SER A 471 7.95 16.59 9.21
CA SER A 471 7.44 15.45 8.45
C SER A 471 6.35 15.82 7.43
N VAL A 472 5.56 16.85 7.69
CA VAL A 472 4.56 17.39 6.74
C VAL A 472 5.27 18.23 5.67
N LYS A 473 6.30 19.00 6.03
CA LYS A 473 7.14 19.73 5.06
C LYS A 473 7.85 18.79 4.09
N VAL A 474 8.38 17.68 4.58
CA VAL A 474 9.00 16.61 3.78
C VAL A 474 8.01 16.05 2.75
N LEU A 475 6.75 15.79 3.14
CA LEU A 475 5.71 15.33 2.22
C LEU A 475 5.27 16.41 1.23
N ALA A 476 5.10 17.66 1.69
CA ALA A 476 4.73 18.80 0.84
C ALA A 476 5.83 19.13 -0.19
N MET A 477 7.11 19.11 0.21
CA MET A 477 8.27 19.25 -0.66
C MET A 477 8.33 18.11 -1.69
N GLY A 478 8.03 16.88 -1.28
CA GLY A 478 7.89 15.74 -2.18
C GLY A 478 6.76 15.92 -3.19
N CYS A 479 5.59 16.41 -2.78
CA CYS A 479 4.47 16.72 -3.68
C CYS A 479 4.85 17.85 -4.67
N LEU A 480 5.40 18.96 -4.17
CA LEU A 480 5.83 20.10 -4.97
C LEU A 480 6.89 19.68 -5.99
N THR A 481 7.85 18.84 -5.61
CA THR A 481 8.83 18.24 -6.54
C THR A 481 8.14 17.55 -7.72
N ARG A 482 7.07 16.78 -7.49
CA ARG A 482 6.32 16.14 -8.59
C ARG A 482 5.54 17.15 -9.43
N VAL A 483 4.93 18.17 -8.82
CA VAL A 483 4.29 19.27 -9.57
C VAL A 483 5.30 19.97 -10.48
N LEU A 484 6.48 20.32 -9.96
CA LEU A 484 7.56 20.96 -10.72
C LEU A 484 8.16 20.06 -11.81
N LEU A 485 8.05 18.74 -11.71
CA LEU A 485 8.44 17.81 -12.77
C LEU A 485 7.41 17.70 -13.91
N LEU A 486 6.14 17.96 -13.62
CA LEU A 486 5.06 18.00 -14.62
C LEU A 486 4.93 19.39 -15.27
N TYR A 487 5.10 20.45 -14.48
CA TYR A 487 5.06 21.84 -14.94
C TYR A 487 6.20 22.66 -14.31
N PRO A 488 7.43 22.57 -14.85
CA PRO A 488 8.58 23.31 -14.34
C PRO A 488 8.46 24.85 -14.22
N PRO A 489 7.64 25.56 -15.02
CA PRO A 489 7.44 27.00 -14.83
C PRO A 489 6.86 27.38 -13.46
N ALA A 490 6.22 26.44 -12.75
CA ALA A 490 5.66 26.71 -11.42
C ALA A 490 6.70 27.18 -10.38
N LEU A 491 7.99 26.89 -10.57
CA LEU A 491 9.05 27.37 -9.67
C LEU A 491 9.15 28.92 -9.64
N PHE A 492 8.75 29.58 -10.72
CA PHE A 492 8.88 31.04 -10.89
C PHE A 492 7.62 31.84 -10.57
N LEU A 493 6.58 31.18 -10.05
CA LEU A 493 5.33 31.82 -9.68
C LEU A 493 5.44 32.59 -8.37
N ASP A 494 4.68 33.68 -8.28
CA ASP A 494 4.20 34.28 -7.04
C ASP A 494 3.39 33.27 -6.22
N LEU A 495 3.66 33.24 -4.92
CA LEU A 495 3.01 32.36 -3.96
C LEU A 495 1.50 32.61 -3.87
N HIS A 496 1.11 33.88 -3.98
CA HIS A 496 -0.28 34.32 -4.02
C HIS A 496 -0.56 35.15 -5.27
N VAL A 497 -1.81 35.14 -5.71
CA VAL A 497 -2.30 35.90 -6.88
C VAL A 497 -2.59 37.34 -6.47
N GLY A 498 -2.00 38.30 -7.19
CA GLY A 498 -2.30 39.73 -7.04
C GLY A 498 -1.60 40.44 -5.89
N GLN A 499 -0.44 39.96 -5.44
CA GLN A 499 0.48 40.75 -4.61
C GLN A 499 1.31 41.71 -5.48
N ASP A 500 1.77 42.83 -4.90
CA ASP A 500 2.68 43.76 -5.56
C ASP A 500 4.07 43.13 -5.77
N GLU A 501 4.66 43.38 -6.94
CA GLU A 501 5.74 42.54 -7.49
C GLU A 501 7.07 42.61 -6.72
N ASP A 502 7.31 43.69 -5.98
CA ASP A 502 8.51 43.92 -5.16
C ASP A 502 8.41 43.28 -3.75
N GLU A 503 7.22 42.91 -3.30
CA GLU A 503 6.98 42.30 -1.98
C GLU A 503 6.55 40.82 -2.05
N ALA A 504 6.12 40.34 -3.23
CA ALA A 504 5.61 38.99 -3.42
C ALA A 504 6.65 37.89 -3.17
N GLN A 505 6.41 37.01 -2.19
CA GLN A 505 7.17 35.76 -2.04
C GLN A 505 6.95 34.84 -3.25
N LYS A 506 8.01 34.15 -3.68
CA LYS A 506 8.05 33.32 -4.89
C LYS A 506 8.27 31.85 -4.52
N ILE A 507 7.80 30.92 -5.36
CA ILE A 507 7.86 29.48 -5.06
C ILE A 507 9.30 28.94 -4.98
N TRP A 508 10.30 29.61 -5.60
CA TRP A 508 11.71 29.20 -5.47
C TRP A 508 12.28 29.35 -4.06
N ASP A 509 11.66 30.10 -3.15
CA ASP A 509 12.12 30.25 -1.77
C ASP A 509 12.10 28.92 -1.00
N VAL A 510 11.42 27.88 -1.50
CA VAL A 510 11.52 26.52 -0.94
C VAL A 510 12.94 25.94 -1.03
N LEU A 511 13.83 26.54 -1.83
CA LEU A 511 15.23 26.15 -1.91
C LEU A 511 16.03 26.50 -0.65
N GLU A 512 15.58 27.49 0.16
CA GLU A 512 16.23 27.85 1.44
C GLU A 512 16.20 26.70 2.46
N PHE A 513 15.29 25.73 2.31
CA PHE A 513 15.28 24.49 3.09
C PHE A 513 16.54 23.62 2.89
N VAL A 514 17.42 23.93 1.93
CA VAL A 514 18.76 23.32 1.84
C VAL A 514 19.59 23.57 3.11
N SER A 515 19.35 24.69 3.80
CA SER A 515 20.03 25.09 5.04
C SER A 515 19.30 24.62 6.31
N HIS A 516 18.25 23.81 6.18
CA HIS A 516 17.43 23.38 7.32
C HIS A 516 18.19 22.40 8.24
N PRO A 517 18.08 22.50 9.57
CA PRO A 517 18.80 21.62 10.50
C PRO A 517 18.33 20.16 10.47
N ASP A 518 17.12 19.89 9.96
CA ASP A 518 16.66 18.52 9.75
C ASP A 518 17.24 17.91 8.46
N PRO A 519 17.93 16.74 8.54
CA PRO A 519 18.58 16.13 7.38
C PRO A 519 17.61 15.52 6.37
N GLN A 520 16.38 15.18 6.75
CA GLN A 520 15.39 14.64 5.82
C GLN A 520 14.80 15.74 4.94
N LEU A 521 14.52 16.92 5.50
CA LEU A 521 14.02 18.09 4.76
C LEU A 521 15.12 18.72 3.89
N CYS A 522 16.35 18.84 4.40
CA CYS A 522 17.53 19.19 3.60
C CYS A 522 17.70 18.21 2.42
N GLY A 523 17.65 16.90 2.69
CA GLY A 523 17.76 15.85 1.68
C GLY A 523 16.65 15.89 0.61
N GLN A 524 15.39 16.15 0.98
CA GLN A 524 14.30 16.35 0.01
C GLN A 524 14.52 17.60 -0.85
N THR A 525 15.06 18.68 -0.28
CA THR A 525 15.36 19.90 -1.03
C THR A 525 16.47 19.67 -2.06
N ALA A 526 17.53 18.92 -1.69
CA ALA A 526 18.57 18.48 -2.62
C ALA A 526 18.01 17.56 -3.72
N LEU A 527 17.09 16.66 -3.39
CA LEU A 527 16.38 15.83 -4.38
C LEU A 527 15.49 16.67 -5.32
N LEU A 528 14.81 17.72 -4.83
CA LEU A 528 14.04 18.65 -5.66
C LEU A 528 14.96 19.29 -6.70
N VAL A 529 16.08 19.87 -6.27
CA VAL A 529 17.07 20.51 -7.16
C VAL A 529 17.60 19.54 -8.21
N GLY A 530 18.05 18.35 -7.79
CA GLY A 530 18.59 17.33 -8.70
C GLY A 530 17.58 16.86 -9.75
N HIS A 531 16.34 16.57 -9.33
CA HIS A 531 15.28 16.19 -10.26
C HIS A 531 14.86 17.34 -11.19
N TYR A 532 14.74 18.56 -10.67
CA TYR A 532 14.34 19.74 -11.44
C TYR A 532 15.36 20.09 -12.53
N LEU A 533 16.65 20.12 -12.20
CA LEU A 533 17.73 20.30 -13.19
C LEU A 533 17.72 19.17 -14.22
N GLY A 534 17.63 17.91 -13.78
CA GLY A 534 17.57 16.76 -14.69
C GLY A 534 16.37 16.77 -15.65
N CYS A 535 15.22 17.30 -15.22
CA CYS A 535 14.02 17.46 -16.05
C CYS A 535 14.15 18.65 -17.01
N THR A 536 14.50 19.82 -16.49
CA THR A 536 14.57 21.06 -17.27
C THR A 536 15.67 21.03 -18.33
N LEU A 537 16.81 20.37 -18.07
CA LEU A 537 17.84 20.13 -19.10
C LEU A 537 17.33 19.23 -20.23
N ARG A 538 16.52 18.20 -19.94
CA ARG A 538 15.90 17.34 -20.96
C ARG A 538 14.87 18.11 -21.80
N LEU A 539 14.07 18.96 -21.17
CA LEU A 539 13.06 19.80 -21.84
C LEU A 539 13.69 20.95 -22.65
N ALA A 540 14.79 21.53 -22.18
CA ALA A 540 15.52 22.58 -22.89
C ALA A 540 16.38 22.03 -24.04
N SER A 541 16.78 20.76 -23.97
CA SER A 541 17.70 20.13 -24.94
C SER A 541 18.96 21.00 -25.10
N HIS A 542 19.37 21.31 -26.34
CA HIS A 542 20.52 22.18 -26.63
C HIS A 542 20.27 23.68 -26.38
N GLY A 543 19.13 24.07 -25.79
CA GLY A 543 18.61 25.44 -25.77
C GLY A 543 18.43 26.06 -24.38
N TRP A 544 19.23 25.69 -23.37
CA TRP A 544 19.07 26.13 -21.97
C TRP A 544 18.79 27.63 -21.83
N ASP A 545 19.64 28.51 -22.37
CA ASP A 545 19.47 29.96 -22.20
C ASP A 545 18.19 30.50 -22.83
N ARG A 546 17.65 29.81 -23.85
CA ARG A 546 16.36 30.17 -24.47
C ARG A 546 15.20 29.67 -23.62
N TRP A 547 15.34 28.50 -23.00
CA TRP A 547 14.35 27.95 -22.08
C TRP A 547 14.27 28.76 -20.79
N ALA A 548 15.40 29.04 -20.14
CA ALA A 548 15.49 29.83 -18.92
C ALA A 548 14.95 31.26 -19.12
N ARG A 549 15.35 31.95 -20.21
CA ARG A 549 14.79 33.27 -20.55
C ARG A 549 13.29 33.26 -20.83
N ARG A 550 12.69 32.12 -21.19
CA ARG A 550 11.22 32.00 -21.33
C ARG A 550 10.49 31.78 -20.01
N GLN A 551 11.19 31.42 -18.93
CA GLN A 551 10.59 31.35 -17.59
C GLN A 551 10.71 32.69 -16.83
N THR A 552 11.74 33.49 -17.15
CA THR A 552 11.94 34.82 -16.56
C THR A 552 11.33 35.96 -17.36
N MET A 553 11.15 35.81 -18.69
CA MET A 553 10.29 36.69 -19.48
C MET A 553 8.82 36.40 -19.15
N ARG A 554 8.08 37.43 -18.73
CA ARG A 554 6.66 37.32 -18.43
C ARG A 554 5.87 36.93 -19.68
N SER A 555 4.86 36.08 -19.51
CA SER A 555 3.77 35.90 -20.49
C SER A 555 2.89 37.16 -20.48
N GLY A 556 3.34 38.20 -21.16
CA GLY A 556 2.78 39.56 -21.06
C GLY A 556 3.31 40.52 -22.13
N LEU A 557 3.38 40.06 -23.38
CA LEU A 557 3.58 40.85 -24.60
C LEU A 557 3.03 40.09 -25.81
#